data_AF-A0A7D5KS17-F1
#
_entry.id   AF-A0A7D5KS17-F1
#
_cell.length_a   1.000
_cell.length_b   1.000
_cell.length_c   1.000
_cell.angle_alpha   90.00
_cell.angle_beta   90.00
_cell.angle_gamma   90.00
#
_symmetry.space_group_name_H-M   'P 1'
#
loop_
_entity.id
_entity.type
_entity.pdbx_description
1 polymer ?
#
loop_
_entity_poly.entity_id
_entity_poly.type
_entity_poly.pdbx_seq_one_letter_code
_entity_poly.pdbx_strand_id
1 'polypeptide(L)'
;LYPPLSTIGQTGFSSILSIFSLHLAGISSILGSINFMTSTKKIKMDFMKIISVSLFIWSIFVTNFLLILSLPVLASCLTMLITDKLFNTSFFNSLGGGNPIMFQHLFWFFGHPEVYILILPAFGIISYSIMSLTGKSKTFGPLGMMFAIFSIGLVGCLVWAHHMYIIGMDIDSRIYYMTATMIIAVPTGIKVYSWLLTMNGFKIIFNSLYLWIIGFIFMFMMGGLTGLILSNSILDINLH
;
A
#
# COMPACT_ATOMS: atom_id res chain seq x y z
N LEU A 1 4.78 10.56 14.29
CA LEU A 1 4.74 12.04 14.06
C LEU A 1 3.38 12.66 14.42
N TYR A 2 2.54 11.99 15.23
CA TYR A 2 1.21 12.51 15.51
C TYR A 2 1.26 13.75 16.42
N PRO A 3 0.57 14.84 16.06
CA PRO A 3 0.29 15.92 16.99
C PRO A 3 -0.75 15.44 18.03
N PRO A 4 -0.74 15.99 19.26
CA PRO A 4 0.12 17.07 19.75
C PRO A 4 1.50 16.62 20.23
N LEU A 5 1.77 15.30 20.31
CA LEU A 5 3.06 14.79 20.82
C LEU A 5 4.22 15.28 19.94
N SER A 6 4.05 15.27 18.62
CA SER A 6 5.10 15.73 17.69
C SER A 6 5.30 17.24 17.68
N THR A 7 4.37 18.06 18.21
CA THR A 7 4.52 19.52 18.27
C THR A 7 5.00 19.96 19.66
N ILE A 8 4.25 19.61 20.71
CA ILE A 8 4.47 20.07 22.08
C ILE A 8 5.37 19.09 22.85
N GLY A 9 5.18 17.78 22.65
CA GLY A 9 5.90 16.76 23.41
C GLY A 9 7.32 16.46 22.92
N GLN A 10 7.65 16.83 21.68
CA GLN A 10 8.96 16.64 21.08
C GLN A 10 9.61 17.99 20.77
N THR A 11 10.34 18.51 21.75
CA THR A 11 11.12 19.73 21.63
C THR A 11 12.48 19.42 20.99
N GLY A 12 12.92 20.27 20.05
CA GLY A 12 14.20 20.14 19.36
C GLY A 12 14.14 19.73 17.89
N PHE A 13 15.31 19.74 17.25
CA PHE A 13 15.47 19.61 15.80
C PHE A 13 15.29 18.20 15.24
N SER A 14 15.32 17.15 16.06
CA SER A 14 15.24 15.75 15.60
C SER A 14 13.97 15.49 14.77
N SER A 15 12.82 15.87 15.31
CA SER A 15 11.54 15.76 14.60
C SER A 15 11.50 16.59 13.32
N ILE A 16 12.07 17.80 13.31
CA ILE A 16 12.15 18.66 12.12
C ILE A 16 12.99 18.00 11.03
N LEU A 17 14.18 17.50 11.39
CA LEU A 17 15.05 16.78 10.46
C LEU A 17 14.39 15.51 9.91
N SER A 18 13.64 14.78 10.73
CA SER A 18 12.88 13.60 10.28
C SER A 18 11.80 13.97 9.25
N ILE A 19 11.16 15.13 9.41
CA ILE A 19 10.17 15.61 8.45
C ILE A 19 10.86 16.04 7.15
N PHE A 20 12.01 16.71 7.21
CA PHE A 20 12.80 17.03 6.01
C PHE A 20 13.29 15.78 5.28
N SER A 21 13.73 14.74 6.00
CA SER A 21 14.14 13.48 5.36
C SER A 21 12.98 12.81 4.60
N LEU A 22 11.77 12.87 5.16
CA LEU A 22 10.58 12.34 4.49
C LEU A 22 10.19 13.16 3.24
N HIS A 23 10.36 14.49 3.26
CA HIS A 23 10.16 15.31 2.06
C HIS A 23 11.16 14.94 0.95
N LEU A 24 12.45 14.80 1.29
CA LEU A 24 13.48 14.43 0.31
C LEU A 24 13.22 13.04 -0.28
N ALA A 25 12.85 12.07 0.55
CA ALA A 25 12.43 10.74 0.10
C ALA A 25 11.19 10.81 -0.82
N GLY A 26 10.18 11.60 -0.44
CA GLY A 26 8.97 11.79 -1.24
C GLY A 26 9.26 12.41 -2.62
N ILE A 27 10.11 13.44 -2.68
CA ILE A 27 10.53 14.05 -3.96
C ILE A 27 11.22 13.02 -4.85
N SER A 28 12.14 12.21 -4.29
CA SER A 28 12.82 11.15 -5.04
C SER A 28 11.83 10.15 -5.63
N SER A 29 10.88 9.67 -4.82
CA SER A 29 9.87 8.70 -5.25
C SER A 29 8.91 9.25 -6.31
N ILE A 30 8.48 10.51 -6.21
CA ILE A 30 7.61 11.16 -7.22
C ILE A 30 8.36 11.27 -8.55
N LEU A 31 9.59 11.78 -8.54
CA LEU A 31 10.39 11.92 -9.76
C LEU A 31 10.68 10.56 -10.41
N GLY A 32 11.01 9.55 -9.60
CA GLY A 32 11.16 8.16 -10.06
C GLY A 32 9.87 7.62 -10.69
N SER A 33 8.72 7.86 -10.06
CA SER A 33 7.42 7.40 -10.56
C SER A 33 7.05 8.02 -11.90
N ILE A 34 7.31 9.32 -12.08
CA ILE A 34 7.08 10.02 -13.37
C ILE A 34 7.99 9.42 -14.45
N ASN A 35 9.26 9.14 -14.13
CA ASN A 35 10.19 8.51 -15.06
C ASN A 35 9.73 7.10 -15.47
N PHE A 36 9.33 6.25 -14.53
CA PHE A 36 8.81 4.93 -14.86
C PHE A 36 7.50 4.99 -15.66
N MET A 37 6.56 5.87 -15.29
CA MET A 37 5.27 6.03 -15.98
C MET A 37 5.45 6.45 -17.45
N THR A 38 6.37 7.37 -17.71
CA THR A 38 6.69 7.77 -19.10
C THR A 38 7.41 6.66 -19.87
N SER A 39 8.29 5.90 -19.21
CA SER A 39 8.99 4.77 -19.79
C SER A 39 8.04 3.63 -20.17
N THR A 40 7.11 3.26 -19.28
CA THR A 40 6.11 2.21 -19.57
C THR A 40 5.21 2.57 -20.75
N LYS A 41 4.86 3.86 -20.91
CA LYS A 41 4.05 4.34 -22.05
C LYS A 41 4.79 4.30 -23.38
N LYS A 42 6.12 4.32 -23.37
CA LYS A 42 6.96 4.28 -24.60
C LYS A 42 7.21 2.85 -25.10
N ILE A 43 6.79 1.82 -24.37
CA ILE A 43 6.94 0.43 -24.79
C ILE A 43 6.04 0.17 -26.00
N LYS A 44 6.65 0.05 -27.19
CA LYS A 44 5.98 -0.37 -28.44
C LYS A 44 5.79 -1.89 -28.45
N MET A 45 4.94 -2.41 -27.58
CA MET A 45 4.55 -3.83 -27.58
C MET A 45 3.03 -3.96 -27.62
N ASP A 46 2.56 -5.02 -28.26
CA ASP A 46 1.14 -5.38 -28.25
C ASP A 46 0.67 -5.58 -26.81
N PHE A 47 -0.49 -4.99 -26.46
CA PHE A 47 -1.10 -5.10 -25.13
C PHE A 47 -1.22 -6.55 -24.65
N MET A 48 -1.58 -7.46 -25.57
CA MET A 48 -1.67 -8.90 -25.30
C MET A 48 -0.32 -9.53 -24.94
N LYS A 49 0.78 -9.06 -25.52
CA LYS A 49 2.14 -9.50 -25.16
C LYS A 49 2.52 -8.98 -23.77
N ILE A 50 2.22 -7.72 -23.44
CA ILE A 50 2.52 -7.13 -22.13
C ILE A 50 1.81 -7.89 -21.00
N ILE A 51 0.51 -8.18 -21.16
CA ILE A 51 -0.26 -9.01 -20.20
C ILE A 51 0.38 -10.38 -20.03
N SER A 52 0.79 -11.01 -21.14
CA SER A 52 1.35 -12.36 -21.08
C SER A 52 2.77 -12.43 -20.54
N VAL A 53 3.57 -11.37 -20.66
CA VAL A 53 5.01 -11.40 -20.40
C VAL A 53 5.36 -10.92 -19.00
N SER A 54 4.62 -9.96 -18.42
CA SER A 54 5.05 -9.43 -17.11
C SER A 54 3.94 -8.79 -16.28
N LEU A 55 3.40 -9.57 -15.34
CA LEU A 55 2.62 -9.03 -14.21
C LEU A 55 3.47 -8.09 -13.33
N PHE A 56 4.80 -8.20 -13.37
CA PHE A 56 5.69 -7.28 -12.70
C PHE A 56 5.60 -5.86 -13.28
N ILE A 57 5.60 -5.70 -14.60
CA ILE A 57 5.43 -4.37 -15.22
C ILE A 57 4.10 -3.73 -14.79
N TRP A 58 3.00 -4.51 -14.78
CA TRP A 58 1.70 -4.01 -14.29
C TRP A 58 1.73 -3.61 -12.82
N SER A 59 2.41 -4.39 -11.97
CA SER A 59 2.56 -4.03 -10.56
C SER A 59 3.34 -2.74 -10.35
N ILE A 60 4.42 -2.53 -11.11
CA ILE A 60 5.20 -1.29 -11.08
C ILE A 60 4.37 -0.11 -11.61
N PHE A 61 3.60 -0.32 -12.68
CA PHE A 61 2.71 0.71 -13.23
C PHE A 61 1.71 1.21 -12.18
N VAL A 62 0.99 0.31 -11.51
CA VAL A 62 0.02 0.68 -10.46
C VAL A 62 0.74 1.30 -9.26
N THR A 63 1.92 0.80 -8.88
CA THR A 63 2.73 1.36 -7.80
C THR A 63 3.10 2.83 -8.07
N ASN A 64 3.57 3.14 -9.28
CA ASN A 64 3.90 4.52 -9.67
C ASN A 64 2.67 5.44 -9.69
N PHE A 65 1.52 4.91 -10.09
CA PHE A 65 0.26 5.65 -10.01
C PHE A 65 -0.08 6.01 -8.56
N LEU A 66 0.01 5.04 -7.64
CA LEU A 66 -0.25 5.27 -6.21
C LEU A 66 0.74 6.27 -5.60
N LEU A 67 2.02 6.21 -5.96
CA LEU A 67 3.04 7.14 -5.48
C LEU A 67 2.75 8.58 -5.90
N ILE A 68 2.41 8.80 -7.17
CA ILE A 68 2.05 10.13 -7.70
C ILE A 68 0.78 10.67 -7.03
N LEU A 69 -0.19 9.79 -6.72
CA LEU A 69 -1.44 10.18 -6.08
C LEU A 69 -1.29 10.50 -4.59
N SER A 70 -0.56 9.67 -3.84
CA SER A 70 -0.59 9.68 -2.37
C SER A 70 0.51 10.54 -1.72
N LEU A 71 1.71 10.60 -2.30
CA LEU A 71 2.83 11.36 -1.72
C LEU A 71 2.58 12.88 -1.62
N PRO A 72 1.88 13.54 -2.55
CA PRO A 72 1.53 14.95 -2.38
C PRO A 72 0.71 15.22 -1.10
N VAL A 73 -0.16 14.28 -0.71
CA VAL A 73 -0.96 14.41 0.52
C VAL A 73 -0.07 14.31 1.75
N LEU A 74 0.88 13.36 1.78
CA LEU A 74 1.88 13.30 2.85
C LEU A 74 2.71 14.58 2.93
N ALA A 75 3.22 15.07 1.80
CA ALA A 75 4.04 16.29 1.76
C ALA A 75 3.26 17.50 2.31
N SER A 76 1.98 17.63 1.97
CA SER A 76 1.12 18.68 2.54
C SER A 76 0.94 18.53 4.06
N CYS A 77 0.69 17.32 4.54
CA CYS A 77 0.53 16.98 5.96
C CYS A 77 1.79 17.33 6.77
N LEU A 78 2.95 16.94 6.24
CA LEU A 78 4.25 17.19 6.84
C LEU A 78 4.63 18.67 6.81
N THR A 79 4.28 19.39 5.74
CA THR A 79 4.49 20.85 5.66
C THR A 79 3.66 21.58 6.71
N MET A 80 2.37 21.24 6.85
CA MET A 80 1.51 21.79 7.91
C MET A 80 2.06 21.48 9.31
N LEU A 81 2.63 20.28 9.51
CA LEU A 81 3.23 19.92 10.80
C LEU A 81 4.50 20.74 11.08
N ILE A 82 5.35 20.96 10.08
CA ILE A 82 6.53 21.82 10.23
C ILE A 82 6.11 23.26 10.54
N THR A 83 5.07 23.78 9.89
CA THR A 83 4.62 25.16 10.14
C THR A 83 4.04 25.33 11.54
N ASP A 84 3.34 24.31 12.06
CA ASP A 84 2.86 24.32 13.44
C ASP A 84 4.01 24.28 14.45
N LYS A 85 5.16 23.70 14.07
CA LYS A 85 6.37 23.66 14.91
C LYS A 85 7.23 24.92 14.85
N LEU A 86 7.33 25.57 13.69
CA LEU A 86 8.34 26.61 13.43
C LEU A 86 7.76 28.01 13.19
N PHE A 87 6.54 28.09 12.65
CA PHE A 87 5.97 29.35 12.17
C PHE A 87 4.70 29.75 12.95
N ASN A 88 4.46 29.12 14.11
CA ASN A 88 3.31 29.38 14.99
C ASN A 88 1.95 29.26 14.26
N THR A 89 1.85 28.40 13.25
CA THR A 89 0.53 28.04 12.70
C THR A 89 -0.20 27.08 13.65
N SER A 90 -1.48 26.86 13.39
CA SER A 90 -2.35 26.03 14.24
C SER A 90 -3.22 25.05 13.44
N PHE A 91 -2.65 24.35 12.45
CA PHE A 91 -3.39 23.36 11.66
C PHE A 91 -3.89 22.18 12.52
N PHE A 92 -3.03 21.68 13.42
CA PHE A 92 -3.30 20.51 14.26
C PHE A 92 -3.39 20.86 15.75
N ASN A 93 -3.13 22.10 16.15
CA ASN A 93 -3.21 22.54 17.53
C ASN A 93 -4.64 23.00 17.90
N SER A 94 -5.32 22.26 18.79
CA SER A 94 -6.68 22.57 19.24
C SER A 94 -6.81 23.91 19.95
N LEU A 95 -5.77 24.39 20.63
CA LEU A 95 -5.78 25.70 21.29
C LEU A 95 -5.87 26.86 20.28
N GLY A 96 -5.40 26.65 19.06
CA GLY A 96 -5.47 27.61 17.96
C GLY A 96 -6.56 27.29 16.92
N GLY A 97 -7.53 26.44 17.26
CA GLY A 97 -8.65 26.05 16.38
C GLY A 97 -8.37 24.90 15.41
N GLY A 98 -7.17 24.31 15.43
CA GLY A 98 -6.80 23.15 14.62
C GLY A 98 -7.35 21.83 15.15
N ASN A 99 -7.14 20.75 14.38
CA ASN A 99 -7.60 19.42 14.77
C ASN A 99 -6.53 18.34 14.55
N PRO A 100 -6.00 17.69 15.61
CA PRO A 100 -5.06 16.57 15.47
C PRO A 100 -5.59 15.39 14.64
N ILE A 101 -6.91 15.16 14.61
CA ILE A 101 -7.54 14.08 13.81
C ILE A 101 -7.37 14.35 12.31
N MET A 102 -7.29 15.62 11.89
CA MET A 102 -6.99 15.98 10.50
C MET A 102 -5.62 15.44 10.07
N PHE A 103 -4.62 15.48 10.96
CA PHE A 103 -3.31 14.88 10.69
C PHE A 103 -3.45 13.39 10.40
N GLN A 104 -4.24 12.66 11.20
CA GLN A 104 -4.42 11.22 11.04
C GLN A 104 -5.06 10.89 9.69
N HIS A 105 -6.09 11.62 9.27
CA HIS A 105 -6.72 11.40 7.96
C HIS A 105 -5.72 11.61 6.82
N LEU A 106 -4.97 12.73 6.83
CA LEU A 106 -4.00 13.03 5.77
C LEU A 106 -2.85 12.03 5.77
N PHE A 107 -2.34 11.68 6.95
CA PHE A 107 -1.25 10.72 7.08
C PHE A 107 -1.67 9.33 6.61
N TRP A 108 -2.84 8.83 7.02
CA TRP A 108 -3.30 7.50 6.62
C TRP A 108 -3.79 7.44 5.18
N PHE A 109 -4.34 8.52 4.64
CA PHE A 109 -4.64 8.60 3.21
C PHE A 109 -3.39 8.33 2.36
N PHE A 110 -2.21 8.72 2.84
CA PHE A 110 -0.94 8.25 2.29
C PHE A 110 -0.56 6.85 2.77
N GLY A 111 -0.60 6.61 4.08
CA GLY A 111 0.01 5.43 4.71
C GLY A 111 -0.61 4.11 4.27
N HIS A 112 -1.91 4.10 3.95
CA HIS A 112 -2.54 2.87 3.47
C HIS A 112 -2.19 2.55 2.00
N PRO A 113 -2.22 3.50 1.04
CA PRO A 113 -1.60 3.29 -0.26
C PRO A 113 -0.12 2.90 -0.20
N GLU A 114 0.66 3.43 0.75
CA GLU A 114 2.10 3.12 0.89
C GLU A 114 2.35 1.63 1.16
N VAL A 115 1.54 0.97 2.00
CA VAL A 115 1.70 -0.47 2.21
C VAL A 115 1.40 -1.28 0.94
N TYR A 116 0.53 -0.77 0.05
CA TYR A 116 0.32 -1.38 -1.27
C TYR A 116 1.45 -1.10 -2.27
N ILE A 117 2.03 0.10 -2.21
CA ILE A 117 3.24 0.44 -2.96
C ILE A 117 4.39 -0.54 -2.65
N LEU A 118 4.51 -0.97 -1.40
CA LEU A 118 5.51 -1.97 -1.00
C LEU A 118 5.18 -3.39 -1.49
N ILE A 119 3.92 -3.82 -1.38
CA ILE A 119 3.56 -5.23 -1.65
C ILE A 119 3.31 -5.54 -3.13
N LEU A 120 2.81 -4.58 -3.92
CA LEU A 120 2.47 -4.82 -5.33
C LEU A 120 3.69 -5.26 -6.17
N PRO A 121 4.86 -4.61 -6.09
CA PRO A 121 6.07 -5.07 -6.78
C PRO A 121 6.50 -6.46 -6.33
N ALA A 122 6.41 -6.74 -5.02
CA ALA A 122 6.71 -8.07 -4.47
C ALA A 122 5.80 -9.15 -5.07
N PHE A 123 4.50 -8.86 -5.25
CA PHE A 123 3.61 -9.77 -5.96
C PHE A 123 4.00 -9.99 -7.42
N GLY A 124 4.50 -8.96 -8.09
CA GLY A 124 5.05 -9.06 -9.44
C GLY A 124 6.25 -10.01 -9.50
N ILE A 125 7.19 -9.85 -8.55
CA ILE A 125 8.37 -10.71 -8.40
C ILE A 125 7.96 -12.15 -8.13
N ILE A 126 7.07 -12.41 -7.17
CA ILE A 126 6.60 -13.77 -6.84
C ILE A 126 5.95 -14.43 -8.05
N SER A 127 5.14 -13.69 -8.82
CA SER A 127 4.53 -14.22 -10.04
C SER A 127 5.58 -14.65 -11.07
N TYR A 128 6.62 -13.84 -11.27
CA TYR A 128 7.72 -14.15 -12.17
C TYR A 128 8.58 -15.31 -11.65
N SER A 129 8.87 -15.35 -10.35
CA SER A 129 9.61 -16.43 -9.69
C SER A 129 8.88 -17.77 -9.79
N ILE A 130 7.55 -17.79 -9.68
CA ILE A 130 6.77 -19.02 -9.88
C ILE A 130 6.82 -19.48 -11.33
N MET A 131 6.74 -18.56 -12.29
CA MET A 131 6.87 -18.90 -13.72
C MET A 131 8.25 -19.49 -14.03
N SER A 132 9.32 -18.88 -13.50
CA SER A 132 10.68 -19.39 -13.70
C SER A 132 10.89 -20.76 -13.05
N LEU A 133 10.30 -20.98 -11.89
CA LEU A 133 10.41 -22.24 -11.15
C LEU A 133 9.63 -23.36 -11.85
N THR A 134 8.43 -23.07 -12.35
CA THR A 134 7.54 -24.07 -12.98
C THR A 134 7.83 -24.30 -14.47
N GLY A 135 8.59 -23.41 -15.12
CA GLY A 135 8.82 -23.42 -16.56
C GLY A 135 7.59 -23.04 -17.40
N LYS A 136 6.50 -22.58 -16.77
CA LYS A 136 5.27 -22.18 -17.47
C LYS A 136 5.44 -20.79 -18.08
N SER A 137 4.92 -20.61 -19.29
CA SER A 137 4.98 -19.34 -20.02
C SER A 137 4.08 -18.25 -19.44
N LYS A 138 3.06 -18.62 -18.64
CA LYS A 138 2.12 -17.70 -17.98
C LYS A 138 1.68 -18.26 -16.63
N THR A 139 1.29 -17.36 -15.74
CA THR A 139 0.54 -17.72 -14.53
C THR A 139 -0.88 -18.16 -14.88
N PHE A 140 -1.52 -18.89 -13.96
CA PHE A 140 -2.93 -19.23 -14.06
C PHE A 140 -3.80 -17.98 -13.96
N GLY A 141 -4.66 -17.75 -14.97
CA GLY A 141 -5.58 -16.61 -15.02
C GLY A 141 -4.88 -15.24 -15.06
N PRO A 142 -4.03 -14.95 -16.06
CA PRO A 142 -3.22 -13.73 -16.08
C PRO A 142 -4.05 -12.44 -16.13
N LEU A 143 -5.22 -12.46 -16.79
CA LEU A 143 -6.17 -11.34 -16.79
C LEU A 143 -6.75 -11.11 -15.39
N GLY A 144 -7.15 -12.17 -14.68
CA GLY A 144 -7.65 -12.08 -13.31
C GLY A 144 -6.60 -11.52 -12.36
N MET A 145 -5.34 -11.94 -12.49
CA MET A 145 -4.23 -11.38 -11.70
C MET A 145 -3.95 -9.90 -12.01
N MET A 146 -4.08 -9.49 -13.27
CA MET A 146 -3.96 -8.09 -13.66
C MET A 146 -5.08 -7.23 -13.06
N PHE A 147 -6.34 -7.66 -13.18
CA PHE A 147 -7.47 -6.95 -12.56
C PHE A 147 -7.38 -6.95 -11.03
N ALA A 148 -6.83 -8.00 -10.42
CA ALA A 148 -6.53 -8.02 -9.01
C ALA A 148 -5.50 -6.95 -8.60
N ILE A 149 -4.44 -6.73 -9.41
CA ILE A 149 -3.47 -5.64 -9.16
C ILE A 149 -4.15 -4.27 -9.20
N PHE A 150 -4.99 -4.01 -10.21
CA PHE A 150 -5.70 -2.74 -10.33
C PHE A 150 -6.71 -2.51 -9.20
N SER A 151 -7.49 -3.54 -8.84
CA SER A 151 -8.46 -3.44 -7.76
C SER A 151 -7.81 -3.24 -6.39
N ILE A 152 -6.70 -3.92 -6.08
CA ILE A 152 -5.93 -3.68 -4.85
C ILE A 152 -5.46 -2.22 -4.81
N GLY A 153 -4.91 -1.70 -5.92
CA GLY A 153 -4.47 -0.30 -5.98
C GLY A 153 -5.62 0.70 -5.79
N LEU A 154 -6.72 0.54 -6.53
CA LEU A 154 -7.85 1.48 -6.47
C LEU A 154 -8.57 1.44 -5.12
N VAL A 155 -8.94 0.25 -4.65
CA VAL A 155 -9.64 0.10 -3.36
C VAL A 155 -8.72 0.49 -2.20
N GLY A 156 -7.41 0.29 -2.33
CA GLY A 156 -6.44 0.73 -1.34
C GLY A 156 -6.45 2.24 -1.08
N CYS A 157 -6.84 3.07 -2.05
CA CYS A 157 -7.01 4.50 -1.85
C CYS A 157 -8.32 4.87 -1.10
N LEU A 158 -9.22 3.91 -0.89
CA LEU A 158 -10.56 4.15 -0.34
C LEU A 158 -10.74 3.66 1.10
N VAL A 159 -9.72 3.03 1.69
CA VAL A 159 -9.86 2.29 2.97
C VAL A 159 -9.03 2.84 4.12
N TRP A 160 -8.34 3.98 3.94
CA TRP A 160 -7.33 4.46 4.88
C TRP A 160 -7.81 4.62 6.33
N ALA A 161 -9.08 4.95 6.54
CA ALA A 161 -9.59 5.23 7.88
C ALA A 161 -9.81 3.98 8.74
N HIS A 162 -9.55 2.76 8.25
CA HIS A 162 -9.49 1.60 9.15
C HIS A 162 -8.37 1.72 10.18
N HIS A 163 -7.35 2.53 9.93
CA HIS A 163 -6.31 2.84 10.93
C HIS A 163 -6.78 3.83 12.00
N MET A 164 -8.06 4.20 11.96
CA MET A 164 -8.63 5.28 12.77
C MET A 164 -9.91 4.82 13.46
N TYR A 165 -10.21 3.53 13.59
CA TYR A 165 -11.51 3.10 14.14
C TYR A 165 -11.81 3.60 15.56
N ILE A 166 -10.78 3.87 16.36
CA ILE A 166 -10.91 4.32 17.75
C ILE A 166 -10.97 5.85 17.92
N ILE A 167 -10.93 6.64 16.85
CA ILE A 167 -10.97 8.12 16.98
C ILE A 167 -12.36 8.69 17.28
N GLY A 168 -13.39 7.82 17.32
CA GLY A 168 -14.78 8.23 17.48
C GLY A 168 -15.51 8.60 16.17
N MET A 169 -15.16 7.96 15.05
CA MET A 169 -15.95 8.05 13.81
C MET A 169 -17.38 7.54 14.01
N ASP A 170 -18.32 8.09 13.25
CA ASP A 170 -19.71 7.64 13.23
C ASP A 170 -19.83 6.17 12.78
N ILE A 171 -20.95 5.54 13.13
CA ILE A 171 -21.17 4.11 12.90
C ILE A 171 -21.16 3.80 11.40
N ASP A 172 -21.76 4.64 10.57
CA ASP A 172 -21.88 4.42 9.13
C ASP A 172 -20.51 4.48 8.45
N SER A 173 -19.68 5.46 8.80
CA SER A 173 -18.29 5.54 8.35
C SER A 173 -17.49 4.30 8.73
N ARG A 174 -17.60 3.82 9.99
CA ARG A 174 -16.88 2.61 10.42
C ARG A 174 -17.32 1.37 9.65
N ILE A 175 -18.62 1.20 9.41
CA ILE A 175 -19.16 0.10 8.61
C ILE A 175 -18.68 0.19 7.17
N TYR A 176 -18.69 1.38 6.56
CA TYR A 176 -18.15 1.60 5.23
C TYR A 176 -16.67 1.18 5.14
N TYR A 177 -15.82 1.71 6.01
CA TYR A 177 -14.39 1.39 5.96
C TYR A 177 -14.11 -0.08 6.27
N MET A 178 -14.88 -0.70 7.17
CA MET A 178 -14.80 -2.14 7.45
C MET A 178 -15.12 -2.97 6.20
N THR A 179 -16.27 -2.72 5.58
CA THR A 179 -16.71 -3.47 4.40
C THR A 179 -15.77 -3.26 3.22
N ALA A 180 -15.37 -2.01 2.95
CA ALA A 180 -14.42 -1.68 1.89
C ALA A 180 -13.04 -2.35 2.10
N THR A 181 -12.55 -2.41 3.35
CA THR A 181 -11.27 -3.08 3.66
C THR A 181 -11.36 -4.59 3.45
N MET A 182 -12.45 -5.23 3.91
CA MET A 182 -12.65 -6.66 3.71
C MET A 182 -12.73 -7.06 2.23
N ILE A 183 -13.28 -6.19 1.36
CA ILE A 183 -13.34 -6.44 -0.09
C ILE A 183 -11.94 -6.66 -0.70
N ILE A 184 -10.88 -6.04 -0.15
CA ILE A 184 -9.51 -6.20 -0.67
C ILE A 184 -9.00 -7.63 -0.53
N ALA A 185 -9.56 -8.43 0.38
CA ALA A 185 -9.21 -9.85 0.49
C ALA A 185 -9.59 -10.65 -0.76
N VAL A 186 -10.61 -10.22 -1.52
CA VAL A 186 -11.03 -10.91 -2.75
C VAL A 186 -9.96 -10.89 -3.84
N PRO A 187 -9.49 -9.72 -4.34
CA PRO A 187 -8.43 -9.69 -5.36
C PRO A 187 -7.10 -10.25 -4.84
N THR A 188 -6.82 -10.10 -3.54
CA THR A 188 -5.65 -10.71 -2.92
C THR A 188 -5.73 -12.25 -2.95
N GLY A 189 -6.89 -12.81 -2.61
CA GLY A 189 -7.17 -14.24 -2.67
C GLY A 189 -7.08 -14.80 -4.10
N ILE A 190 -7.57 -14.06 -5.10
CA ILE A 190 -7.40 -14.42 -6.52
C ILE A 190 -5.92 -14.63 -6.86
N LYS A 191 -5.04 -13.73 -6.41
CA LYS A 191 -3.60 -13.84 -6.68
C LYS A 191 -2.97 -15.05 -5.99
N VAL A 192 -3.27 -15.26 -4.71
CA VAL A 192 -2.76 -16.41 -3.95
C VAL A 192 -3.21 -17.72 -4.60
N TYR A 193 -4.48 -17.83 -4.96
CA TYR A 193 -5.02 -19.02 -5.62
C TYR A 193 -4.41 -19.23 -7.01
N SER A 194 -4.25 -18.17 -7.80
CA SER A 194 -3.55 -18.21 -9.08
C SER A 194 -2.10 -18.70 -8.94
N TRP A 195 -1.36 -18.28 -7.90
CA TRP A 195 -0.01 -18.79 -7.64
C TRP A 195 0.00 -20.28 -7.36
N LEU A 196 -0.89 -20.76 -6.48
CA LEU A 196 -1.02 -22.18 -6.16
C LEU A 196 -1.37 -23.02 -7.39
N LEU A 197 -2.33 -22.58 -8.21
CA LEU A 197 -2.68 -23.26 -9.46
C LEU A 197 -1.56 -23.21 -10.51
N THR A 198 -0.78 -22.13 -10.54
CA THR A 198 0.40 -22.06 -11.41
C THR A 198 1.43 -23.10 -11.01
N MET A 199 1.58 -23.40 -9.72
CA MET A 199 2.48 -24.46 -9.24
C MET A 199 1.91 -25.88 -9.42
N ASN A 200 0.63 -26.06 -9.77
CA ASN A 200 0.06 -27.38 -9.98
C ASN A 200 0.73 -28.11 -11.16
N GLY A 201 1.01 -29.41 -11.00
CA GLY A 201 1.71 -30.24 -11.98
C GLY A 201 3.23 -29.98 -12.07
N PHE A 202 3.78 -29.11 -11.23
CA PHE A 202 5.23 -28.92 -11.13
C PHE A 202 5.87 -30.07 -10.32
N LYS A 203 6.98 -30.62 -10.84
CA LYS A 203 7.82 -31.54 -10.08
C LYS A 203 8.62 -30.76 -9.04
N ILE A 204 8.26 -30.90 -7.77
CA ILE A 204 8.90 -30.16 -6.68
C ILE A 204 10.40 -30.41 -6.66
N ILE A 205 11.17 -29.32 -6.77
CA ILE A 205 12.62 -29.28 -6.57
C ILE A 205 12.87 -28.37 -5.36
N PHE A 206 13.37 -28.94 -4.27
CA PHE A 206 13.68 -28.21 -3.05
C PHE A 206 14.94 -27.36 -3.22
N ASN A 207 14.77 -26.18 -3.81
CA ASN A 207 15.80 -25.14 -3.89
C ASN A 207 15.41 -23.91 -3.06
N SER A 208 16.34 -22.95 -2.93
CA SER A 208 16.10 -21.72 -2.17
C SER A 208 14.91 -20.91 -2.68
N LEU A 209 14.72 -20.84 -4.00
CA LEU A 209 13.62 -20.13 -4.63
C LEU A 209 12.25 -20.75 -4.27
N TYR A 210 12.16 -22.08 -4.28
CA TYR A 210 10.95 -22.81 -3.92
C TYR A 210 10.56 -22.55 -2.46
N LEU A 211 11.54 -22.65 -1.55
CA LEU A 211 11.33 -22.38 -0.13
C LEU A 211 10.87 -20.94 0.12
N TRP A 212 11.48 -19.97 -0.57
CA TRP A 212 11.06 -18.56 -0.48
C TRP A 212 9.64 -18.33 -0.98
N ILE A 213 9.25 -18.93 -2.11
CA ILE A 213 7.89 -18.78 -2.66
C ILE A 213 6.85 -19.37 -1.70
N ILE A 214 7.05 -20.61 -1.24
CA ILE A 214 6.11 -21.26 -0.32
C ILE A 214 6.06 -20.52 1.02
N GLY A 215 7.22 -20.11 1.55
CA GLY A 215 7.30 -19.31 2.77
C GLY A 215 6.59 -17.96 2.63
N PHE A 216 6.78 -17.27 1.51
CA PHE A 216 6.04 -16.04 1.19
C PHE A 216 4.54 -16.29 1.17
N ILE A 217 4.06 -17.27 0.40
CA ILE A 217 2.62 -17.55 0.27
C ILE A 217 2.01 -17.88 1.64
N PHE A 218 2.68 -18.71 2.44
CA PHE A 218 2.21 -19.10 3.77
C PHE A 218 2.15 -17.91 4.73
N MET A 219 3.27 -17.18 4.91
CA MET A 219 3.33 -16.06 5.84
C MET A 219 2.41 -14.91 5.41
N PHE A 220 2.32 -14.65 4.10
CA PHE A 220 1.42 -13.65 3.56
C PHE A 220 -0.05 -14.02 3.80
N MET A 221 -0.44 -15.30 3.64
CA MET A 221 -1.80 -15.73 3.97
C MET A 221 -2.10 -15.60 5.46
N MET A 222 -1.17 -16.01 6.34
CA MET A 222 -1.37 -15.87 7.79
C MET A 222 -1.54 -14.40 8.20
N GLY A 223 -0.68 -13.51 7.71
CA GLY A 223 -0.81 -12.07 7.95
C GLY A 223 -2.08 -11.46 7.34
N GLY A 224 -2.51 -11.95 6.17
CA GLY A 224 -3.76 -11.52 5.55
C GLY A 224 -5.00 -11.92 6.35
N LEU A 225 -5.01 -13.12 6.93
CA LEU A 225 -6.10 -13.60 7.79
C LEU A 225 -6.20 -12.82 9.09
N THR A 226 -5.08 -12.50 9.74
CA THR A 226 -5.10 -11.62 10.91
C THR A 226 -5.50 -10.19 10.55
N GLY A 227 -5.08 -9.69 9.38
CA GLY A 227 -5.54 -8.41 8.84
C GLY A 227 -7.05 -8.35 8.59
N LEU A 228 -7.68 -9.45 8.16
CA LEU A 228 -9.14 -9.54 8.04
C LEU A 228 -9.84 -9.42 9.39
N ILE A 229 -9.26 -9.99 10.46
CA ILE A 229 -9.78 -9.83 11.82
C ILE A 229 -9.68 -8.35 12.25
N LEU A 230 -8.53 -7.70 12.03
CA LEU A 230 -8.33 -6.27 12.34
C LEU A 230 -9.17 -5.32 11.47
N SER A 231 -9.56 -5.75 10.26
CA SER A 231 -10.46 -4.94 9.42
C SER A 231 -11.87 -4.79 10.02
N ASN A 232 -12.23 -5.62 11.02
CA ASN A 232 -13.52 -5.53 11.69
C ASN A 232 -13.49 -4.42 12.75
N SER A 233 -14.20 -3.33 12.47
CA SER A 233 -14.28 -2.17 13.36
C SER A 233 -14.80 -2.45 14.78
N ILE A 234 -15.54 -3.55 15.00
CA ILE A 234 -16.02 -3.94 16.34
C ILE A 234 -14.90 -4.65 17.11
N LEU A 235 -14.16 -5.54 16.43
CA LEU A 235 -13.03 -6.25 17.05
C LEU A 235 -11.85 -5.31 17.28
N ASP A 236 -11.62 -4.38 16.36
CA ASP A 236 -10.50 -3.45 16.43
C ASP A 236 -10.60 -2.50 17.65
N ILE A 237 -11.79 -2.26 18.20
CA ILE A 237 -11.94 -1.51 19.48
C ILE A 237 -11.06 -2.10 20.59
N ASN A 238 -10.90 -3.43 20.60
CA ASN A 238 -10.10 -4.14 21.61
C ASN A 238 -8.68 -4.46 21.14
N LEU A 239 -8.38 -4.33 19.85
CA LEU A 239 -7.15 -4.81 19.22
C LEU A 239 -6.28 -3.70 18.59
N HIS A 240 -6.75 -2.46 18.59
CA HIS A 240 -6.10 -1.30 17.96
C HIS A 240 -4.71 -0.98 18.50
#